data_AF-A0A2V9XTF3-F1
#
_entry.id   AF-A0A2V9XTF3-F1
#
_cell.length_a   1.000
_cell.length_b   1.000
_cell.length_c   1.000
_cell.angle_alpha   90.00
_cell.angle_beta   90.00
_cell.angle_gamma   90.00
#
_symmetry.space_group_name_H-M   'P 1'
#
loop_
_entity.id
_entity.type
_entity.pdbx_description
1 polymer ?
#
loop_
_entity_poly.entity_id
_entity_poly.type
_entity_poly.pdbx_seq_one_letter_code
_entity_poly.pdbx_strand_id
1 'polypeptide(L)'
;MRFQVGLGKAIGVAVMVSAVGCSAQVVASHAPTLVAPKAANAAVTTSPTPAPASSGNPVARVNGAVLTDRDLMREIEAIFPYAKIHNGVPKDMEPEMRKGALEMIIFEELLYQQALREKRTVASERLQRS
;
A
#
# COMPACT_ATOMS: atom_id res chain seq x y z
N MET A 1 71.88 -3.89 43.33
CA MET A 1 71.54 -4.71 44.52
C MET A 1 70.15 -4.29 44.97
N ARG A 2 69.09 -5.11 44.80
CA ARG A 2 68.51 -6.05 45.82
C ARG A 2 68.11 -5.28 47.10
N PHE A 3 66.88 -5.19 47.62
CA PHE A 3 65.62 -5.96 47.62
C PHE A 3 64.45 -4.96 47.92
N GLN A 4 63.21 -5.11 47.41
CA GLN A 4 62.04 -5.85 47.98
C GLN A 4 61.68 -5.35 49.42
N VAL A 5 60.43 -5.16 49.89
CA VAL A 5 59.13 -5.84 49.70
C VAL A 5 58.04 -4.85 50.21
N GLY A 6 56.90 -4.67 49.54
CA GLY A 6 55.63 -5.32 49.95
C GLY A 6 54.60 -4.27 50.37
N LEU A 7 53.29 -4.52 50.41
CA LEU A 7 52.39 -5.58 50.00
C LEU A 7 51.01 -5.00 50.36
N GLY A 8 50.07 -4.85 49.43
CA GLY A 8 48.79 -4.23 49.83
C GLY A 8 47.70 -4.13 48.79
N LYS A 9 46.86 -5.17 48.75
CA LYS A 9 45.42 -5.14 48.43
C LYS A 9 45.01 -4.88 46.97
N ALA A 10 44.69 -6.00 46.33
CA ALA A 10 43.46 -6.25 45.57
C ALA A 10 42.79 -5.01 44.95
N ILE A 11 43.18 -4.68 43.72
CA ILE A 11 42.36 -3.84 42.86
C ILE A 11 41.30 -4.75 42.26
N GLY A 12 40.08 -4.58 42.74
CA GLY A 12 38.89 -5.25 42.24
C GLY A 12 38.73 -5.03 40.74
N VAL A 13 38.60 -6.13 40.02
CA VAL A 13 38.22 -6.17 38.62
C VAL A 13 36.75 -5.71 38.53
N ALA A 14 36.54 -4.46 38.13
CA ALA A 14 35.22 -3.96 37.75
C ALA A 14 35.07 -4.08 36.22
N VAL A 15 34.57 -5.24 35.76
CA VAL A 15 34.08 -5.37 34.38
C VAL A 15 32.77 -4.60 34.28
N MET A 16 32.84 -3.38 33.75
CA MET A 16 31.66 -2.59 33.42
C MET A 16 31.11 -3.09 32.09
N VAL A 17 30.09 -3.96 32.16
CA VAL A 17 29.30 -4.39 30.99
C VAL A 17 28.39 -3.23 30.59
N SER A 18 28.82 -2.43 29.62
CA SER A 18 27.99 -1.42 28.97
C SER A 18 27.44 -1.99 27.65
N ALA A 19 26.34 -2.74 27.74
CA ALA A 19 25.55 -3.10 26.58
C ALA A 19 24.54 -1.97 26.30
N VAL A 20 24.97 -0.96 25.54
CA VAL A 20 24.05 0.06 24.98
C VAL A 20 23.32 -0.61 23.81
N GLY A 21 22.13 -1.14 24.09
CA GLY A 21 21.20 -1.58 23.06
C GLY A 21 20.67 -0.37 22.30
N CYS A 22 21.05 -0.25 21.02
CA CYS A 22 20.48 0.73 20.12
C CYS A 22 19.10 0.23 19.66
N SER A 23 18.03 0.65 20.34
CA SER A 23 16.66 0.46 19.86
C SER A 23 16.33 1.60 18.90
N ALA A 24 16.49 1.36 17.60
CA ALA A 24 15.95 2.24 16.57
C ALA A 24 14.42 2.26 16.69
N GLN A 25 13.89 3.35 17.23
CA GLN A 25 12.46 3.60 17.28
C GLN A 25 12.02 4.04 15.88
N VAL A 26 11.30 3.16 15.17
CA VAL A 26 10.68 3.52 13.90
C VAL A 26 9.53 4.47 14.21
N VAL A 27 9.71 5.76 13.90
CA VAL A 27 8.61 6.73 13.92
C VAL A 27 7.74 6.46 12.70
N ALA A 28 6.53 5.93 12.91
CA ALA A 28 5.53 5.83 11.86
C ALA A 28 5.01 7.25 11.53
N SER A 29 5.50 7.87 10.47
CA SER A 29 5.14 9.24 10.06
C SER A 29 3.73 9.39 9.45
N HIS A 30 2.95 8.32 9.39
CA HIS A 30 1.62 8.35 8.79
C HIS A 30 0.62 7.72 9.75
N ALA A 31 0.04 8.55 10.61
CA ALA A 31 -1.21 8.21 11.26
C ALA A 31 -2.32 8.25 10.20
N PRO A 32 -3.04 7.15 9.93
CA PRO A 32 -4.22 7.20 9.09
C PRO A 32 -5.23 8.11 9.79
N THR A 33 -5.57 9.24 9.17
CA THR A 33 -6.68 10.06 9.64
C THR A 33 -7.96 9.33 9.25
N LEU A 34 -8.42 8.42 10.11
CA LEU A 34 -9.73 7.80 10.01
C LEU A 34 -10.79 8.87 10.31
N VAL A 35 -11.29 9.51 9.25
CA VAL A 35 -12.55 10.25 9.31
C VAL A 35 -13.67 9.21 9.41
N ALA A 36 -14.29 9.10 10.58
CA ALA A 36 -15.43 8.21 10.79
C ALA A 36 -16.61 8.64 9.90
N PRO A 37 -17.13 7.77 9.01
CA PRO A 37 -18.41 8.04 8.38
C PRO A 37 -19.53 7.78 9.39
N LYS A 38 -20.43 8.76 9.51
CA LYS A 38 -21.70 8.65 10.22
C LYS A 38 -22.46 7.42 9.72
N ALA A 39 -22.83 6.53 10.63
CA ALA A 39 -23.61 5.34 10.32
C ALA A 39 -24.95 5.71 9.70
N ALA A 40 -25.15 5.32 8.44
CA ALA A 40 -26.46 5.18 7.83
C ALA A 40 -26.74 3.68 7.72
N ASN A 41 -27.68 3.19 8.53
CA ASN A 41 -28.22 1.84 8.39
C ASN A 41 -28.87 1.71 7.01
N ALA A 42 -28.22 1.00 6.10
CA ALA A 42 -28.85 0.42 4.92
C ALA A 42 -28.47 -1.06 4.89
N ALA A 43 -29.44 -1.92 5.17
CA ALA A 43 -29.31 -3.35 4.95
C ALA A 43 -29.08 -3.59 3.45
N VAL A 44 -27.84 -3.90 3.07
CA VAL A 44 -27.48 -4.29 1.71
C VAL A 44 -27.50 -5.80 1.62
N THR A 45 -28.52 -6.33 0.96
CA THR A 45 -28.54 -7.69 0.43
C THR A 45 -27.34 -7.88 -0.50
N THR A 46 -26.42 -8.76 -0.11
CA THR A 46 -25.24 -9.13 -0.88
C THR A 46 -25.62 -10.04 -2.04
N SER A 47 -25.99 -9.45 -3.18
CA SER A 47 -25.89 -10.10 -4.49
C SER A 47 -24.59 -9.64 -5.17
N PRO A 48 -23.83 -10.52 -5.86
CA PRO A 48 -22.66 -10.12 -6.63
C PRO A 48 -23.14 -9.36 -7.87
N THR A 49 -23.45 -8.09 -7.70
CA THR A 49 -23.70 -7.18 -8.81
C THR A 49 -22.32 -6.68 -9.24
N PRO A 50 -21.90 -6.87 -10.50
CA PRO A 50 -20.73 -6.18 -11.02
C PRO A 50 -20.90 -4.70 -10.72
N ALA A 51 -19.86 -4.03 -10.20
CA ALA A 51 -19.91 -2.59 -9.96
C ALA A 51 -20.47 -1.91 -11.21
N PRO A 52 -21.45 -0.99 -11.10
CA PRO A 52 -22.00 -0.34 -12.28
C PRO A 52 -20.86 0.39 -12.97
N ALA A 53 -20.49 -0.09 -14.16
CA ALA A 53 -19.60 0.62 -15.06
C ALA A 53 -20.27 1.96 -15.33
N SER A 54 -19.82 3.00 -14.64
CA SER A 54 -20.16 4.38 -14.98
C SER A 54 -19.76 4.56 -16.43
N SER A 55 -20.74 4.77 -17.30
CA SER A 55 -20.63 4.68 -18.76
C SER A 55 -19.81 5.82 -19.37
N GLY A 56 -18.52 5.87 -19.05
CA GLY A 56 -17.52 6.60 -19.84
C GLY A 56 -17.30 5.90 -21.18
N ASN A 57 -16.57 6.54 -22.10
CA ASN A 57 -16.28 5.92 -23.38
C ASN A 57 -15.43 4.66 -23.18
N PRO A 58 -15.65 3.61 -23.99
CA PRO A 58 -14.83 2.40 -23.93
C PRO A 58 -13.40 2.72 -24.39
N VAL A 59 -12.41 2.32 -23.59
CA VAL A 59 -10.98 2.49 -23.90
C VAL A 59 -10.30 1.17 -24.26
N ALA A 60 -10.81 0.04 -23.75
CA ALA A 60 -10.33 -1.30 -24.08
C ALA A 60 -11.41 -2.36 -23.85
N ARG A 61 -11.19 -3.55 -24.44
CA ARG A 61 -12.01 -4.74 -24.19
C ARG A 61 -11.11 -5.92 -23.81
N VAL A 62 -11.44 -6.60 -22.72
CA VAL A 62 -10.67 -7.74 -22.18
C VAL A 62 -11.61 -8.94 -22.01
N ASN A 63 -11.54 -9.91 -22.92
CA ASN A 63 -12.41 -11.10 -22.93
C ASN A 63 -13.92 -10.81 -22.80
N GLY A 64 -14.36 -9.68 -23.38
CA GLY A 64 -15.76 -9.25 -23.33
C GLY A 64 -16.07 -8.23 -22.24
N ALA A 65 -15.21 -8.08 -21.22
CA ALA A 65 -15.29 -6.96 -20.28
C ALA A 65 -14.91 -5.65 -20.98
N VAL A 66 -15.61 -4.57 -20.66
CA VAL A 66 -15.35 -3.23 -21.20
C VAL A 66 -14.68 -2.38 -20.13
N LEU A 67 -13.48 -1.90 -20.43
CA LEU A 67 -12.78 -0.91 -19.62
C LEU A 67 -13.11 0.48 -20.16
N THR A 68 -13.36 1.43 -19.25
CA THR A 68 -13.85 2.77 -19.59
C THR A 68 -12.83 3.87 -19.31
N ASP A 69 -13.08 5.07 -19.84
CA ASP A 69 -12.29 6.27 -19.52
C ASP A 69 -12.20 6.54 -18.01
N ARG A 70 -13.27 6.23 -17.26
CA ARG A 70 -13.27 6.39 -15.80
C ARG A 70 -12.25 5.46 -15.14
N ASP A 71 -12.19 4.21 -15.59
CA ASP A 71 -11.27 3.21 -15.04
C ASP A 71 -9.83 3.62 -15.32
N LEU A 72 -9.58 4.10 -16.55
CA LEU A 72 -8.28 4.63 -16.95
C LEU A 72 -7.87 5.86 -16.13
N MET A 73 -8.76 6.83 -15.92
CA MET A 73 -8.44 8.03 -15.12
C MET A 73 -8.19 7.67 -13.66
N ARG A 74 -9.00 6.79 -13.07
CA ARG A 74 -8.78 6.28 -11.71
C ARG A 74 -7.40 5.67 -11.57
N GLU A 75 -6.97 4.88 -12.55
CA GLU A 75 -5.66 4.24 -12.51
C GLU A 75 -4.50 5.22 -12.71
N ILE A 76 -4.64 6.19 -13.62
CA ILE A 76 -3.64 7.28 -13.76
C ILE A 76 -3.47 8.01 -12.42
N GLU A 77 -4.55 8.32 -11.72
CA GLU A 77 -4.50 8.98 -10.40
C GLU A 77 -3.93 8.09 -9.28
N ALA A 78 -3.97 6.77 -9.45
CA ALA A 78 -3.40 5.80 -8.51
C ALA A 78 -1.88 5.66 -8.71
N ILE A 79 -1.44 5.47 -9.95
CA ILE A 79 -0.02 5.30 -10.31
C ILE A 79 0.73 6.63 -10.24
N PHE A 80 0.09 7.72 -10.67
CA PHE A 80 0.68 9.05 -10.75
C PHE A 80 -0.06 10.03 -9.82
N PRO A 81 0.18 9.98 -8.49
CA PRO A 81 -0.44 10.90 -7.54
C PRO A 81 -0.01 12.36 -7.75
N TYR A 82 0.87 12.64 -8.72
CA TYR A 82 1.26 13.97 -9.16
C TYR A 82 0.05 14.85 -9.49
N ALA A 83 -0.97 14.29 -10.14
CA ALA A 83 -2.18 15.03 -10.49
C ALA A 83 -2.93 15.60 -9.27
N LYS A 84 -2.85 14.93 -8.11
CA LYS A 84 -3.49 15.37 -6.86
C LYS A 84 -2.77 16.55 -6.21
N ILE A 85 -1.47 16.69 -6.45
CA ILE A 85 -0.62 17.73 -5.85
C ILE A 85 -0.49 18.94 -6.78
N HIS A 86 -0.41 18.70 -8.09
CA HIS A 86 -0.12 19.72 -9.10
C HIS A 86 -1.30 20.02 -10.04
N ASN A 87 -2.49 19.55 -9.69
CA ASN A 87 -3.75 19.82 -10.39
C ASN A 87 -3.78 19.34 -11.85
N GLY A 88 -3.11 18.23 -12.13
CA GLY A 88 -3.12 17.58 -13.44
C GLY A 88 -1.83 16.83 -13.79
N VAL A 89 -1.92 16.10 -14.89
CA VAL A 89 -0.79 15.42 -15.53
C VAL A 89 -0.10 16.40 -16.50
N PRO A 90 1.23 16.57 -16.45
CA PRO A 90 1.95 17.32 -17.48
C PRO A 90 1.64 16.76 -18.88
N LYS A 91 1.30 17.65 -19.83
CA LYS A 91 0.83 17.25 -21.17
C LYS A 91 1.83 16.36 -21.92
N ASP A 92 3.13 16.62 -21.76
CA ASP A 92 4.17 15.86 -22.45
C ASP A 92 4.28 14.41 -21.93
N MET A 93 3.80 14.15 -20.71
CA MET A 93 3.81 12.84 -20.08
C MET A 93 2.46 12.11 -20.18
N GLU A 94 1.38 12.82 -20.55
CA GLU A 94 0.03 12.25 -20.62
C GLU A 94 -0.04 10.96 -21.47
N PRO A 95 0.58 10.88 -22.67
CA PRO A 95 0.49 9.67 -23.49
C PRO A 95 1.12 8.44 -22.81
N GLU A 96 2.25 8.64 -22.13
CA GLU A 96 2.96 7.56 -21.45
C GLU A 96 2.22 7.12 -20.19
N MET A 97 1.68 8.06 -19.41
CA MET A 97 0.84 7.72 -18.25
C MET A 97 -0.43 6.97 -18.65
N ARG A 98 -1.13 7.43 -19.70
CA ARG A 98 -2.28 6.73 -20.26
C ARG A 98 -1.92 5.32 -20.69
N LYS A 99 -0.78 5.14 -21.35
CA LYS A 99 -0.29 3.82 -21.76
C LYS A 99 -0.04 2.91 -20.55
N GLY A 100 0.73 3.37 -19.56
CA GLY A 100 1.05 2.58 -18.37
C GLY A 100 -0.19 2.22 -17.55
N ALA A 101 -1.10 3.18 -17.34
CA ALA A 101 -2.37 2.93 -16.66
C ALA A 101 -3.27 1.96 -17.44
N LEU A 102 -3.31 2.05 -18.78
CA LEU A 102 -4.07 1.13 -19.62
C LEU A 102 -3.54 -0.31 -19.51
N GLU A 103 -2.21 -0.49 -19.52
CA GLU A 103 -1.59 -1.79 -19.32
C GLU A 103 -1.92 -2.38 -17.94
N MET A 104 -1.93 -1.54 -16.90
CA MET A 104 -2.28 -1.96 -15.54
C MET A 104 -3.74 -2.41 -15.43
N ILE A 105 -4.71 -1.60 -15.86
CA ILE A 105 -6.13 -1.99 -15.75
C ILE A 105 -6.46 -3.23 -16.59
N ILE A 106 -5.76 -3.45 -17.72
CA ILE A 106 -5.90 -4.68 -18.51
C ILE A 106 -5.38 -5.88 -17.70
N PHE A 107 -4.22 -5.75 -17.08
CA PHE A 107 -3.66 -6.79 -16.23
C PHE A 107 -4.56 -7.11 -15.03
N GLU A 108 -5.06 -6.09 -14.33
CA GLU A 108 -5.97 -6.25 -13.19
C GLU A 108 -7.26 -6.96 -13.60
N GLU A 109 -7.84 -6.62 -14.77
CA GLU A 109 -9.03 -7.29 -15.29
C GLU A 109 -8.76 -8.76 -15.62
N LEU A 110 -7.62 -9.07 -16.25
CA LEU A 110 -7.22 -10.46 -16.50
C LEU A 110 -7.04 -11.24 -15.19
N LEU A 111 -6.41 -10.62 -14.18
CA LEU A 111 -6.23 -11.22 -12.87
C LEU A 111 -7.56 -11.45 -12.15
N TYR A 112 -8.48 -10.50 -12.24
CA TYR A 112 -9.84 -10.60 -11.69
C TYR A 112 -10.60 -11.77 -12.34
N GLN A 113 -10.59 -11.87 -13.68
CA GLN A 113 -11.21 -12.98 -14.40
C GLN A 113 -10.59 -14.32 -14.02
N GLN A 114 -9.27 -14.38 -13.84
CA GLN A 114 -8.58 -15.59 -13.38
C GLN A 114 -9.00 -15.97 -11.97
N ALA A 115 -9.07 -15.01 -11.04
CA ALA A 115 -9.53 -15.23 -9.67
C ALA A 115 -10.97 -15.78 -9.64
N LEU A 116 -11.86 -15.25 -10.49
CA LEU A 116 -13.21 -15.76 -10.64
C LEU A 116 -13.23 -17.21 -11.17
N ARG A 117 -12.43 -17.49 -12.21
CA ARG A 117 -12.31 -18.84 -12.80
C ARG A 117 -11.84 -19.87 -11.77
N GLU A 118 -10.87 -19.50 -10.94
CA GLU A 118 -10.33 -20.33 -9.87
C GLU A 118 -11.15 -20.31 -8.58
N LYS A 119 -12.26 -19.55 -8.53
CA LYS A 119 -13.09 -19.35 -7.33
C LYS A 119 -12.28 -18.87 -6.13
N ARG A 120 -11.28 -18.01 -6.36
CA ARG A 120 -10.50 -17.37 -5.30
C ARG A 120 -11.35 -16.28 -4.64
N THR A 121 -11.44 -16.33 -3.31
CA THR A 121 -12.18 -15.35 -2.51
C THR A 121 -11.31 -14.81 -1.38
N VAL A 122 -11.49 -13.55 -1.02
CA VAL A 122 -10.87 -12.94 0.16
C VAL A 122 -11.92 -12.87 1.26
N ALA A 123 -11.65 -13.48 2.42
CA ALA A 123 -12.54 -13.43 3.57
C ALA A 123 -12.71 -12.00 4.08
N SER A 124 -13.92 -11.61 4.48
CA SER A 124 -14.25 -10.25 4.93
C SER A 124 -13.40 -9.77 6.09
N GLU A 125 -13.05 -10.66 7.02
CA GLU A 125 -12.22 -10.34 8.19
C GLU A 125 -10.80 -9.92 7.77
N ARG A 126 -10.32 -10.41 6.62
CA ARG A 126 -9.02 -10.00 6.07
C ARG A 126 -9.06 -8.61 5.45
N LEU A 127 -10.21 -8.18 4.91
CA LEU A 127 -10.39 -6.85 4.33
C LEU A 127 -10.48 -5.76 5.41
N GLN A 128 -10.91 -6.09 6.63
CA GLN A 128 -11.01 -5.12 7.73
C GLN A 128 -9.67 -4.84 8.44
N ARG A 129 -8.61 -5.61 8.13
CA ARG A 129 -7.29 -5.50 8.76
C ARG A 129 -6.29 -4.67 7.96
N SER A 130 -6.65 -4.24 6.74
CA SER A 130 -5.83 -3.34 5.89
C SER A 130 -6.03 -1.89 6.25
#